data_AF-A0A554G0X7-F1
#
_entry.id   AF-A0A554G0X7-F1
#
_cell.length_a   1.000
_cell.length_b   1.000
_cell.length_c   1.000
_cell.angle_alpha   90.00
_cell.angle_beta   90.00
_cell.angle_gamma   90.00
#
_symmetry.space_group_name_H-M   'P 1'
#
loop_
_entity.id
_entity.type
_entity.pdbx_description
1 polymer ?
#
loop_
_entity_poly.entity_id
_entity_poly.type
_entity_poly.pdbx_seq_one_letter_code
_entity_poly.pdbx_strand_id
1 'polypeptide(L)'
;MGTFLAVVGLGVELVLAVALMGATFVALAFSGEAYRRGITLAHRAMNALSAVIAIVPLLLTLWVIWRRFFSSRPWGEVPLGLGLPLAVGLPCAAAVFLALLGGEALAGRAFESRRRKERRGLRAEVERGAVEKSCDLVVTDPAATPEDLRRCRTRIESLASPEARWREFLKFVDGRTGFRTWNPEELGLAPSWDWNRSVAVVRHEQEWFLPAFYETWLARSDAFLSEADLERLLGCLNRSRRSTGWSAAAIERLRPQLLPEIARRLDARQGLSGTGALWRDSAREVLAALQRTPEEGGGPPVPASPGTPAPDAIGLARLGEDGSLHLWLRATPTTGTVGDVYFNVFPHEKEFSQWMKHIGPLPPGEVRGVSPLRSR
;
A
#
# COMPACT_ATOMS: atom_id res chain seq x y z
N MET A 1 -55.14 -7.52 -21.89
CA MET A 1 -54.16 -8.12 -20.94
C MET A 1 -52.76 -8.27 -21.54
N GLY A 2 -52.60 -8.82 -22.76
CA GLY A 2 -51.29 -9.01 -23.40
C GLY A 2 -50.50 -7.74 -23.76
N THR A 3 -51.17 -6.63 -24.10
CA THR A 3 -50.51 -5.34 -24.39
C THR A 3 -49.92 -4.68 -23.14
N PHE A 4 -50.60 -4.77 -22.00
CA PHE A 4 -50.12 -4.21 -20.72
C PHE A 4 -48.87 -4.95 -20.22
N LEU A 5 -48.89 -6.28 -20.22
CA LEU A 5 -47.73 -7.10 -19.85
C LEU A 5 -46.51 -6.86 -20.75
N ALA A 6 -46.74 -6.60 -22.04
CA ALA A 6 -45.67 -6.29 -22.97
C ALA A 6 -45.06 -4.90 -22.75
N VAL A 7 -45.87 -3.90 -22.42
CA VAL A 7 -45.39 -2.54 -22.08
C VAL A 7 -44.59 -2.56 -20.78
N VAL A 8 -45.07 -3.29 -19.76
CA VAL A 8 -44.34 -3.46 -18.49
C VAL A 8 -43.02 -4.20 -18.71
N GLY A 9 -43.02 -5.29 -19.50
CA GLY A 9 -41.80 -6.03 -19.82
C GLY A 9 -40.74 -5.18 -20.55
N LEU A 10 -41.16 -4.39 -21.55
CA LEU A 10 -40.28 -3.46 -22.26
C LEU A 10 -39.73 -2.35 -21.35
N GLY A 11 -40.53 -1.87 -20.40
CA GLY A 11 -40.09 -0.90 -19.40
C GLY A 11 -38.98 -1.47 -18.50
N VAL A 12 -39.16 -2.71 -18.03
CA VAL A 12 -38.15 -3.40 -17.22
C VAL A 12 -36.86 -3.63 -18.01
N GLU A 13 -36.94 -4.03 -19.28
CA GLU A 13 -35.76 -4.21 -20.14
C GLU A 13 -35.01 -2.90 -20.40
N LEU A 14 -35.72 -1.81 -20.65
CA LEU A 14 -35.10 -0.49 -20.83
C LEU A 14 -34.38 -0.04 -19.56
N VAL A 15 -35.00 -0.21 -18.40
CA VAL A 15 -34.37 0.08 -17.10
C VAL A 15 -33.12 -0.77 -16.90
N LEU A 16 -33.18 -2.07 -17.25
CA LEU A 16 -32.04 -2.97 -17.12
C LEU A 16 -30.89 -2.59 -18.08
N ALA A 17 -31.21 -2.21 -19.32
CA ALA A 17 -30.22 -1.76 -20.30
C ALA A 17 -29.55 -0.44 -19.88
N VAL A 18 -30.33 0.51 -19.36
CA VAL A 18 -29.81 1.77 -18.81
C VAL A 18 -28.97 1.51 -17.56
N ALA A 19 -29.40 0.62 -16.67
CA ALA A 19 -28.64 0.22 -15.49
C ALA A 19 -27.32 -0.47 -15.86
N LEU A 20 -27.32 -1.34 -16.88
CA LEU A 20 -26.11 -1.99 -17.38
C LEU A 20 -25.14 -0.97 -17.97
N MET A 21 -25.64 -0.01 -18.75
CA MET A 21 -24.84 1.06 -19.34
C MET A 21 -24.28 1.99 -18.25
N GLY A 22 -25.09 2.35 -17.25
CA GLY A 22 -24.67 3.12 -16.09
C GLY A 22 -23.62 2.38 -15.25
N ALA A 23 -23.82 1.09 -14.96
CA ALA A 23 -22.85 0.27 -14.24
C ALA A 23 -21.53 0.11 -15.02
N THR A 24 -21.61 -0.05 -16.34
CA THR A 24 -20.42 -0.11 -17.22
C THR A 24 -19.69 1.23 -17.21
N PHE A 25 -20.41 2.35 -17.30
CA PHE A 25 -19.83 3.69 -17.22
C PHE A 25 -19.16 3.96 -15.87
N VAL A 26 -19.83 3.58 -14.77
CA VAL A 26 -19.29 3.70 -13.41
C VAL A 26 -18.06 2.80 -13.24
N ALA A 27 -18.10 1.55 -13.71
CA ALA A 27 -16.95 0.65 -13.67
C ALA A 27 -15.78 1.19 -14.50
N LEU A 28 -16.04 1.76 -15.68
CA LEU A 28 -15.02 2.43 -16.49
C LEU A 28 -14.47 3.70 -15.82
N ALA A 29 -15.32 4.46 -15.11
CA ALA A 29 -14.93 5.66 -14.37
C ALA A 29 -14.08 5.33 -13.13
N PHE A 30 -14.41 4.28 -12.38
CA PHE A 30 -13.60 3.80 -11.25
C PHE A 30 -12.35 3.03 -11.67
N SER A 31 -12.38 2.32 -12.82
CA SER A 31 -11.17 1.86 -13.50
C SER A 31 -10.27 3.04 -13.91
N GLY A 32 -10.89 4.21 -14.13
CA GLY A 32 -10.27 5.53 -14.22
C GLY A 32 -9.47 5.98 -12.99
N GLU A 33 -9.67 5.40 -11.81
CA GLU A 33 -8.83 5.69 -10.63
C GLU A 33 -7.54 4.84 -10.66
N ALA A 34 -7.63 3.61 -11.18
CA ALA A 34 -6.47 2.77 -11.52
C ALA A 34 -5.65 3.32 -12.72
N TYR A 35 -6.27 4.17 -13.55
CA TYR A 35 -5.67 4.96 -14.64
C TYR A 35 -4.45 5.79 -14.22
N ARG A 36 -4.35 6.17 -12.93
CA ARG A 36 -3.20 6.94 -12.42
C ARG A 36 -1.90 6.14 -12.35
N ARG A 37 -1.93 4.81 -12.51
CA ARG A 37 -0.75 3.93 -12.35
C ARG A 37 -0.17 3.35 -13.65
N GLY A 38 -0.60 3.84 -14.82
CA GLY A 38 0.07 3.54 -16.09
C GLY A 38 -0.69 2.55 -16.96
N ILE A 39 -1.10 3.01 -18.14
CA ILE A 39 -2.01 2.31 -19.04
C ILE A 39 -1.23 1.47 -20.07
N THR A 40 -1.70 0.25 -20.33
CA THR A 40 -1.30 -0.53 -21.50
C THR A 40 -2.34 -0.39 -22.62
N LEU A 41 -1.91 -0.51 -23.89
CA LEU A 41 -2.79 -0.44 -25.06
C LEU A 41 -3.92 -1.50 -25.01
N ALA A 42 -3.62 -2.67 -24.43
CA ALA A 42 -4.58 -3.76 -24.22
C ALA A 42 -5.71 -3.37 -23.25
N HIS A 43 -5.41 -2.63 -22.17
CA HIS A 43 -6.44 -2.17 -21.23
C HIS A 43 -7.41 -1.19 -21.90
N ARG A 44 -6.90 -0.27 -22.75
CA ARG A 44 -7.76 0.61 -23.56
C ARG A 44 -8.63 -0.17 -24.55
N ALA A 45 -8.08 -1.19 -25.19
CA ALA A 45 -8.83 -2.03 -26.12
C ALA A 45 -9.95 -2.82 -25.44
N MET A 46 -9.72 -3.35 -24.23
CA MET A 46 -10.74 -4.07 -23.46
C MET A 46 -11.84 -3.15 -22.91
N ASN A 47 -11.49 -1.94 -22.49
CA ASN A 47 -12.45 -0.93 -22.07
C ASN A 47 -13.31 -0.44 -23.26
N ALA A 48 -12.70 -0.24 -24.43
CA ALA A 48 -13.42 0.09 -25.66
C ALA A 48 -14.35 -1.04 -26.10
N LEU A 49 -13.88 -2.30 -26.05
CA LEU A 49 -14.70 -3.47 -26.33
C LEU A 49 -15.88 -3.59 -25.37
N SER A 50 -15.67 -3.31 -24.08
CA SER A 50 -16.73 -3.28 -23.07
C SER A 50 -17.79 -2.23 -23.37
N ALA A 51 -17.38 -1.03 -23.78
CA ALA A 51 -18.30 0.03 -24.18
C ALA A 51 -19.12 -0.35 -25.42
N VAL A 52 -18.49 -0.97 -26.43
CA VAL A 52 -19.19 -1.44 -27.64
C VAL A 52 -20.21 -2.53 -27.31
N ILE A 53 -19.85 -3.52 -26.48
CA ILE A 53 -20.74 -4.60 -26.08
C ILE A 53 -21.92 -4.08 -25.26
N ALA A 54 -21.72 -3.05 -24.42
CA ALA A 54 -22.79 -2.44 -23.63
C ALA A 54 -23.82 -1.64 -24.47
N ILE A 55 -23.45 -1.18 -25.66
CA ILE A 55 -24.35 -0.43 -26.57
C ILE A 55 -25.30 -1.37 -27.32
N VAL A 56 -24.87 -2.60 -27.61
CA VAL A 56 -25.64 -3.57 -28.43
C VAL A 56 -27.03 -3.88 -27.85
N PRO A 57 -27.20 -4.17 -26.54
CA PRO A 57 -28.52 -4.38 -25.94
C PRO A 57 -29.43 -3.15 -26.02
N LEU A 58 -28.87 -1.93 -25.90
CA LEU A 58 -29.65 -0.70 -26.00
C LEU A 58 -30.19 -0.49 -27.41
N LEU A 59 -29.36 -0.68 -28.44
CA LEU A 59 -29.78 -0.58 -29.83
C LEU A 59 -30.83 -1.63 -30.20
N LEU A 60 -30.67 -2.87 -29.71
CA LEU A 60 -31.67 -3.94 -29.90
C LEU A 60 -33.00 -3.61 -29.22
N THR A 61 -32.96 -3.11 -27.99
CA THR A 61 -34.17 -2.72 -27.24
C THR A 61 -34.89 -1.58 -27.95
N LEU A 62 -34.16 -0.54 -28.38
CA LEU A 62 -34.73 0.57 -29.16
C LEU A 62 -35.31 0.11 -30.50
N TRP A 63 -34.66 -0.83 -31.19
CA TRP A 63 -35.17 -1.41 -32.43
C TRP A 63 -36.45 -2.21 -32.22
N VAL A 64 -36.54 -3.00 -31.14
CA VAL A 64 -37.77 -3.73 -30.77
C VAL A 64 -38.91 -2.75 -30.46
N ILE A 65 -38.63 -1.67 -29.71
CA ILE A 65 -39.62 -0.61 -29.42
C ILE A 65 -40.10 0.05 -30.71
N TRP A 66 -39.16 0.48 -31.57
CA TRP A 66 -39.47 1.11 -32.86
C TRP A 66 -40.36 0.20 -33.71
N ARG A 67 -39.97 -1.07 -33.86
CA ARG A 67 -40.68 -2.03 -34.70
C ARG A 67 -42.07 -2.36 -34.16
N ARG A 68 -42.24 -2.38 -32.83
CA ARG A 68 -43.50 -2.72 -32.16
C ARG A 68 -44.53 -1.60 -32.19
N PHE A 69 -44.09 -0.34 -32.06
CA PHE A 69 -45.00 0.80 -31.92
C PHE A 69 -45.09 1.69 -33.17
N PHE A 70 -44.07 1.68 -34.04
CA PHE A 70 -43.98 2.61 -35.17
C PHE A 70 -43.94 1.95 -36.55
N SER A 71 -43.85 0.61 -36.64
CA SER A 71 -43.90 -0.12 -37.91
C SER A 71 -45.29 -0.72 -38.17
N SER A 72 -45.86 -0.43 -39.33
CA SER A 72 -47.18 -0.91 -39.78
C SER A 72 -47.18 -2.35 -40.33
N ARG A 73 -46.06 -3.09 -40.27
CA ARG A 73 -45.96 -4.47 -40.81
C ARG A 73 -46.52 -5.50 -39.82
N PRO A 74 -47.41 -6.42 -40.26
CA PRO A 74 -47.94 -7.48 -39.40
C PRO A 74 -46.84 -8.49 -39.01
N TRP A 75 -46.96 -9.04 -37.80
CA TRP A 75 -46.02 -10.01 -37.21
C TRP A 75 -46.13 -11.38 -37.92
N GLY A 76 -45.54 -11.51 -39.11
CA GLY A 76 -45.25 -12.83 -39.68
C GLY A 76 -44.08 -13.48 -38.93
N GLU A 77 -44.36 -14.56 -38.20
CA GLU A 77 -43.42 -15.58 -37.68
C GLU A 77 -42.04 -15.09 -37.21
N VAL A 78 -41.99 -14.14 -36.28
CA VAL A 78 -40.77 -13.87 -35.54
C VAL A 78 -41.04 -14.22 -34.08
N PRO A 79 -40.58 -15.38 -33.58
CA PRO A 79 -40.79 -15.80 -32.19
C PRO A 79 -39.79 -15.07 -31.28
N LEU A 80 -39.84 -13.74 -31.27
CA LEU A 80 -38.98 -12.87 -30.47
C LEU A 80 -39.87 -12.02 -29.57
N GLY A 81 -40.56 -12.69 -28.64
CA GLY A 81 -41.03 -12.04 -27.43
C GLY A 81 -39.86 -11.51 -26.60
N LEU A 82 -40.17 -10.92 -25.44
CA LEU A 82 -39.26 -10.44 -24.37
C LEU A 82 -38.01 -11.31 -24.05
N GLY A 83 -37.88 -12.51 -24.64
CA GLY A 83 -36.69 -13.35 -24.55
C GLY A 83 -35.46 -12.85 -25.33
N LEU A 84 -35.59 -12.15 -26.46
CA LEU A 84 -34.40 -11.73 -27.25
C LEU A 84 -33.53 -10.70 -26.51
N PRO A 85 -34.09 -9.62 -25.92
CA PRO A 85 -33.29 -8.63 -25.22
C PRO A 85 -32.65 -9.21 -23.95
N LEU A 86 -33.33 -10.12 -23.25
CA LEU A 86 -32.77 -10.87 -22.13
C LEU A 86 -31.68 -11.85 -22.59
N ALA A 87 -31.91 -12.61 -23.66
CA ALA A 87 -30.97 -13.59 -24.20
C ALA A 87 -29.70 -12.95 -24.79
N VAL A 88 -29.76 -11.69 -25.23
CA VAL A 88 -28.57 -10.93 -25.68
C VAL A 88 -27.97 -10.08 -24.55
N GLY A 89 -28.81 -9.50 -23.68
CA GLY A 89 -28.37 -8.64 -22.59
C GLY A 89 -27.52 -9.35 -21.54
N LEU A 90 -27.90 -10.56 -21.14
CA LEU A 90 -27.15 -11.36 -20.17
C LEU A 90 -25.74 -11.75 -20.65
N PRO A 91 -25.53 -12.30 -21.86
CA PRO A 91 -24.19 -12.58 -22.36
C PRO A 91 -23.38 -11.32 -22.65
N CYS A 92 -24.01 -10.22 -23.09
CA CYS A 92 -23.33 -8.93 -23.22
C CYS A 92 -22.82 -8.42 -21.87
N ALA A 93 -23.65 -8.48 -20.82
CA ALA A 93 -23.26 -8.11 -19.46
C ALA A 93 -22.11 -8.97 -18.93
N ALA A 94 -22.19 -10.29 -19.13
CA ALA A 94 -21.13 -11.22 -18.76
C ALA A 94 -19.82 -10.94 -19.52
N ALA A 95 -19.89 -10.63 -20.81
CA ALA A 95 -18.73 -10.31 -21.62
C ALA A 95 -18.07 -8.99 -21.20
N VAL A 96 -18.86 -7.96 -20.87
CA VAL A 96 -18.36 -6.69 -20.30
C VAL A 96 -17.64 -6.94 -18.98
N PHE A 97 -18.27 -7.70 -18.08
CA PHE A 97 -17.69 -8.02 -16.78
C PHE A 97 -16.35 -8.77 -16.91
N LEU A 98 -16.30 -9.79 -17.78
CA LEU A 98 -15.07 -10.54 -18.07
C LEU A 98 -14.01 -9.66 -18.73
N ALA A 99 -14.40 -8.73 -19.60
CA ALA A 99 -13.47 -7.83 -20.25
C ALA A 99 -12.85 -6.82 -19.28
N LEU A 100 -13.63 -6.30 -18.33
CA LEU A 100 -13.12 -5.43 -17.26
C LEU A 100 -12.16 -6.18 -16.33
N LEU A 101 -12.54 -7.36 -15.85
CA LEU A 101 -11.68 -8.20 -15.00
C LEU A 101 -10.38 -8.61 -15.73
N GLY A 102 -10.49 -9.02 -16.99
CA GLY A 102 -9.32 -9.37 -17.80
C GLY A 102 -8.43 -8.16 -18.07
N GLY A 103 -9.01 -6.98 -18.30
CA GLY A 103 -8.30 -5.74 -18.54
C GLY A 103 -7.51 -5.28 -17.31
N GLU A 104 -8.08 -5.39 -16.12
CA GLU A 104 -7.39 -5.09 -14.86
C GLU A 104 -6.30 -6.10 -14.55
N ALA A 105 -6.58 -7.41 -14.72
CA ALA A 105 -5.59 -8.45 -14.50
C ALA A 105 -4.38 -8.33 -15.45
N LEU A 106 -4.61 -8.02 -16.73
CA LEU A 106 -3.55 -7.81 -17.71
C LEU A 106 -2.77 -6.52 -17.44
N ALA A 107 -3.45 -5.43 -17.09
CA ALA A 107 -2.80 -4.18 -16.70
C ALA A 107 -1.93 -4.37 -15.45
N GLY A 108 -2.44 -5.06 -14.43
CA GLY A 108 -1.73 -5.40 -13.21
C GLY A 108 -0.47 -6.21 -13.49
N ARG A 109 -0.57 -7.31 -14.26
CA ARG A 109 0.59 -8.13 -14.64
C ARG A 109 1.61 -7.36 -15.48
N ALA A 110 1.16 -6.53 -16.42
CA ALA A 110 2.07 -5.74 -17.25
C ALA A 110 2.79 -4.66 -16.42
N PHE A 111 2.09 -4.02 -15.49
CA PHE A 111 2.67 -3.07 -14.56
C PHE A 111 3.69 -3.73 -13.63
N GLU A 112 3.35 -4.88 -13.04
CA GLU A 112 4.28 -5.67 -12.24
C GLU A 112 5.52 -6.09 -13.04
N SER A 113 5.32 -6.52 -14.29
CA SER A 113 6.42 -6.88 -15.18
C SER A 113 7.35 -5.69 -15.48
N ARG A 114 6.78 -4.52 -15.77
CA ARG A 114 7.55 -3.27 -15.94
C ARG A 114 8.30 -2.89 -14.67
N ARG A 115 7.63 -2.87 -13.51
CA ARG A 115 8.24 -2.57 -12.21
C ARG A 115 9.37 -3.55 -11.89
N ARG A 116 9.20 -4.85 -12.17
CA ARG A 116 10.26 -5.86 -12.04
C ARG A 116 11.42 -5.60 -13.00
N LYS A 117 11.15 -5.22 -14.25
CA LYS A 117 12.19 -4.89 -15.24
C LYS A 117 12.97 -3.63 -14.84
N GLU A 118 12.28 -2.58 -14.40
CA GLU A 118 12.87 -1.35 -13.89
C GLU A 118 13.75 -1.62 -12.66
N ARG A 119 13.25 -2.38 -11.68
CA ARG A 119 14.02 -2.81 -10.50
C ARG A 119 15.29 -3.57 -10.89
N ARG A 120 15.18 -4.54 -11.80
CA ARG A 120 16.35 -5.30 -12.30
C ARG A 120 17.34 -4.42 -13.04
N GLY A 121 16.85 -3.49 -13.86
CA GLY A 121 17.70 -2.51 -14.56
C GLY A 121 18.47 -1.63 -13.58
N LEU A 122 17.78 -1.08 -12.58
CA LEU A 122 18.36 -0.26 -11.52
C LEU A 122 19.40 -1.02 -10.69
N ARG A 123 19.09 -2.27 -10.31
CA ARG A 123 20.03 -3.15 -9.61
C ARG A 123 21.29 -3.40 -10.44
N ALA A 124 21.13 -3.72 -11.73
CA ALA A 124 22.26 -3.92 -12.64
C ALA A 124 23.11 -2.65 -12.87
N GLU A 125 22.53 -1.46 -12.74
CA GLU A 125 23.29 -0.20 -12.77
C GLU A 125 24.10 0.01 -11.49
N VAL A 126 23.49 -0.20 -10.33
CA VAL A 126 24.18 -0.09 -9.03
C VAL A 126 25.29 -1.14 -8.89
N GLU A 127 25.06 -2.36 -9.36
CA GLU A 127 26.09 -3.42 -9.41
C GLU A 127 27.25 -3.08 -10.36
N ARG A 128 27.00 -2.30 -11.43
CA ARG A 128 28.03 -1.75 -12.32
C ARG A 128 28.74 -0.51 -11.76
N GLY A 129 28.42 -0.08 -10.54
CA GLY A 129 29.10 1.01 -9.84
C GLY A 129 28.38 2.37 -9.90
N ALA A 130 27.13 2.44 -10.34
CA ALA A 130 26.32 3.67 -10.29
C ALA A 130 25.88 4.00 -8.84
N VAL A 131 26.82 4.47 -8.02
CA VAL A 131 26.60 4.76 -6.59
C VAL A 131 25.52 5.82 -6.37
N GLU A 132 25.36 6.77 -7.29
CA GLU A 132 24.32 7.80 -7.24
C GLU A 132 22.90 7.26 -7.31
N LYS A 133 22.71 6.03 -7.81
CA LYS A 133 21.41 5.34 -7.90
C LYS A 133 21.13 4.39 -6.75
N SER A 134 22.07 4.24 -5.81
CA SER A 134 21.95 3.30 -4.69
C SER A 134 20.76 3.59 -3.78
N CYS A 135 20.46 4.86 -3.49
CA CYS A 135 19.29 5.22 -2.69
C CYS A 135 17.97 4.96 -3.43
N ASP A 136 17.92 5.17 -4.75
CA ASP A 136 16.75 4.81 -5.56
C ASP A 136 16.52 3.30 -5.54
N LEU A 137 17.58 2.49 -5.57
CA LEU A 137 17.48 1.04 -5.44
C LEU A 137 16.86 0.65 -4.09
N VAL A 138 17.36 1.18 -2.98
CA VAL A 138 16.83 0.88 -1.64
C VAL A 138 15.35 1.25 -1.54
N VAL A 139 14.95 2.39 -2.11
CA VAL A 139 13.57 2.88 -2.05
C VAL A 139 12.61 2.08 -2.95
N THR A 140 13.11 1.44 -3.99
CA THR A 140 12.25 0.78 -5.00
C THR A 140 12.27 -0.74 -4.93
N ASP A 141 13.35 -1.33 -4.41
CA ASP A 141 13.56 -2.77 -4.34
C ASP A 141 13.38 -3.30 -2.90
N PRO A 142 12.30 -4.04 -2.60
CA PRO A 142 12.10 -4.64 -1.28
C PRO A 142 13.15 -5.70 -0.95
N ALA A 143 13.93 -6.18 -1.93
CA ALA A 143 15.04 -7.09 -1.73
C ALA A 143 16.39 -6.38 -1.49
N ALA A 144 16.40 -5.04 -1.34
CA ALA A 144 17.62 -4.28 -1.08
C ALA A 144 18.40 -4.81 0.12
N THR A 145 19.69 -5.11 -0.09
CA THR A 145 20.57 -5.78 0.87
C THR A 145 21.20 -4.79 1.85
N PRO A 146 21.86 -5.26 2.94
CA PRO A 146 22.67 -4.39 3.78
C PRO A 146 23.80 -3.67 3.03
N GLU A 147 24.33 -4.27 1.97
CA GLU A 147 25.34 -3.65 1.10
C GLU A 147 24.74 -2.52 0.26
N ASP A 148 23.53 -2.71 -0.28
CA ASP A 148 22.82 -1.68 -1.04
C ASP A 148 22.58 -0.44 -0.18
N LEU A 149 22.22 -0.64 1.10
CA LEU A 149 22.08 0.47 2.04
C LEU A 149 23.42 1.12 2.40
N ARG A 150 24.49 0.34 2.61
CA ARG A 150 25.85 0.88 2.85
C ARG A 150 26.30 1.80 1.70
N ARG A 151 25.98 1.44 0.46
CA ARG A 151 26.25 2.28 -0.72
C ARG A 151 25.41 3.56 -0.71
N CYS A 152 24.12 3.47 -0.40
CA CYS A 152 23.26 4.65 -0.24
C CYS A 152 23.74 5.58 0.88
N ARG A 153 24.15 5.02 2.02
CA ARG A 153 24.77 5.77 3.10
C ARG A 153 26.03 6.49 2.64
N THR A 154 26.97 5.77 2.04
CA THR A 154 28.21 6.34 1.50
C THR A 154 27.89 7.49 0.52
N ARG A 155 26.85 7.31 -0.31
CA ARG A 155 26.38 8.36 -1.21
C ARG A 155 25.90 9.60 -0.45
N ILE A 156 25.01 9.44 0.53
CA ILE A 156 24.49 10.54 1.33
C ILE A 156 25.62 11.26 2.08
N GLU A 157 26.50 10.52 2.74
CA GLU A 157 27.62 11.09 3.52
C GLU A 157 28.64 11.82 2.63
N SER A 158 28.82 11.38 1.37
CA SER A 158 29.68 12.06 0.39
C SER A 158 29.19 13.45 -0.03
N LEU A 159 27.91 13.76 0.19
CA LEU A 159 27.33 15.06 -0.15
C LEU A 159 27.72 16.08 0.91
N ALA A 160 28.32 17.20 0.49
CA ALA A 160 28.78 18.24 1.42
C ALA A 160 27.64 19.12 1.96
N SER A 161 26.63 19.45 1.15
CA SER A 161 25.57 20.36 1.56
C SER A 161 24.38 19.64 2.22
N PRO A 162 23.80 20.20 3.29
CA PRO A 162 22.57 19.69 3.91
C PRO A 162 21.41 19.55 2.91
N GLU A 163 21.28 20.47 1.96
CA GLU A 163 20.23 20.46 0.95
C GLU A 163 20.39 19.30 -0.04
N ALA A 164 21.64 18.96 -0.39
CA ALA A 164 21.89 17.81 -1.25
C ALA A 164 21.60 16.49 -0.52
N ARG A 165 22.05 16.35 0.74
CA ARG A 165 21.71 15.20 1.59
C ARG A 165 20.20 15.07 1.77
N TRP A 166 19.53 16.19 2.02
CA TRP A 166 18.08 16.22 2.20
C TRP A 166 17.32 15.72 0.98
N ARG A 167 17.77 16.05 -0.25
CA ARG A 167 17.17 15.52 -1.48
C ARG A 167 17.25 13.99 -1.58
N GLU A 168 18.35 13.38 -1.11
CA GLU A 168 18.45 11.92 -1.04
C GLU A 168 17.55 11.33 0.05
N PHE A 169 17.50 11.95 1.24
CA PHE A 169 16.60 11.52 2.31
C PHE A 169 15.12 11.64 1.94
N LEU A 170 14.73 12.66 1.16
CA LEU A 170 13.36 12.83 0.67
C LEU A 170 12.87 11.67 -0.20
N LYS A 171 13.77 10.91 -0.83
CA LYS A 171 13.39 9.69 -1.56
C LYS A 171 12.71 8.65 -0.66
N PHE A 172 13.03 8.66 0.64
CA PHE A 172 12.47 7.76 1.65
C PHE A 172 11.19 8.28 2.30
N VAL A 173 10.67 9.43 1.85
CA VAL A 173 9.45 10.05 2.37
C VAL A 173 8.33 9.91 1.34
N ASP A 174 7.13 9.58 1.82
CA ASP A 174 5.87 9.72 1.11
C ASP A 174 5.23 11.05 1.53
N GLY A 175 4.84 11.86 0.55
CA GLY A 175 4.30 13.20 0.77
C GLY A 175 3.02 13.24 1.59
N ARG A 176 2.34 12.10 1.80
CA ARG A 176 1.08 12.03 2.57
C ARG A 176 1.19 11.35 3.93
N THR A 177 2.14 10.42 4.10
CA THR A 177 2.12 9.51 5.26
C THR A 177 3.41 9.50 6.08
N GLY A 178 4.39 10.35 5.75
CA GLY A 178 5.70 10.36 6.43
C GLY A 178 6.69 9.44 5.75
N PHE A 179 7.37 8.55 6.48
CA PHE A 179 8.29 7.60 5.85
C PHE A 179 7.57 6.66 4.89
N ARG A 180 8.23 6.36 3.77
CA ARG A 180 7.80 5.29 2.87
C ARG A 180 7.90 3.97 3.57
N THR A 181 6.98 3.10 3.21
CA THR A 181 6.87 1.77 3.79
C THR A 181 6.61 0.73 2.72
N TRP A 182 7.10 -0.48 2.97
CA TRP A 182 6.73 -1.69 2.25
C TRP A 182 5.54 -2.36 2.89
N ASN A 183 4.74 -3.02 2.05
CA ASN A 183 3.79 -4.00 2.56
C ASN A 183 4.59 -5.22 3.09
N PRO A 184 4.22 -5.83 4.23
CA PRO A 184 4.82 -7.08 4.70
C PRO A 184 4.93 -8.18 3.64
N GLU A 185 3.96 -8.28 2.71
CA GLU A 185 4.02 -9.22 1.58
C GLU A 185 5.21 -8.95 0.65
N GLU A 186 5.47 -7.69 0.30
CA GLU A 186 6.59 -7.31 -0.58
C GLU A 186 7.95 -7.71 0.03
N LEU A 187 8.00 -7.87 1.36
CA LEU A 187 9.18 -8.27 2.13
C LEU A 187 9.24 -9.78 2.42
N GLY A 188 8.25 -10.56 2.01
CA GLY A 188 8.16 -11.98 2.37
C GLY A 188 7.92 -12.24 3.86
N LEU A 189 7.46 -11.22 4.60
CA LEU A 189 7.19 -11.29 6.04
C LEU A 189 5.82 -11.86 6.37
N ALA A 190 4.87 -11.70 5.45
CA ALA A 190 3.50 -12.17 5.60
C ALA A 190 3.02 -12.77 4.27
N PRO A 191 2.08 -13.73 4.31
CA PRO A 191 1.40 -14.17 3.10
C PRO A 191 0.47 -13.06 2.59
N SER A 192 0.04 -13.20 1.33
CA SER A 192 -0.67 -12.23 0.47
C SER A 192 -2.06 -11.78 0.95
N TRP A 193 -2.22 -11.50 2.23
CA TRP A 193 -3.46 -11.07 2.87
C TRP A 193 -3.50 -9.55 2.97
N ASP A 194 -4.68 -8.98 3.19
CA ASP A 194 -4.92 -7.54 3.01
C ASP A 194 -4.38 -6.73 4.20
N TRP A 195 -3.09 -6.38 4.19
CA TRP A 195 -2.46 -5.71 5.33
C TRP A 195 -2.56 -4.17 5.23
N ASN A 196 -3.29 -3.56 6.16
CA ASN A 196 -3.17 -2.13 6.51
C ASN A 196 -1.86 -1.78 7.24
N ARG A 197 -0.94 -2.74 7.39
CA ARG A 197 0.32 -2.58 8.11
C ARG A 197 1.47 -2.32 7.16
N SER A 198 2.46 -1.61 7.68
CA SER A 198 3.46 -0.97 6.85
C SER A 198 4.82 -1.03 7.55
N VAL A 199 5.85 -1.50 6.85
CA VAL A 199 7.21 -1.63 7.36
C VAL A 199 8.08 -0.54 6.75
N ALA A 200 8.87 0.17 7.53
CA ALA A 200 9.80 1.18 7.02
C ALA A 200 10.65 0.62 5.85
N VAL A 201 10.78 1.41 4.77
CA VAL A 201 11.60 1.03 3.61
C VAL A 201 13.07 0.82 3.97
N VAL A 202 13.56 1.56 4.97
CA VAL A 202 14.91 1.42 5.52
C VAL A 202 14.91 0.32 6.56
N ARG A 203 15.43 -0.85 6.17
CA ARG A 203 15.47 -2.04 7.02
C ARG A 203 16.80 -2.23 7.72
N HIS A 204 17.88 -1.90 7.03
CA HIS A 204 19.24 -1.98 7.56
C HIS A 204 19.66 -0.62 8.11
N GLU A 205 20.71 -0.57 8.93
CA GLU A 205 21.31 0.67 9.49
C GLU A 205 20.31 1.73 10.00
N GLN A 206 19.17 1.28 10.55
CA GLN A 206 18.11 2.19 11.02
C GLN A 206 18.62 3.15 12.10
N GLU A 207 19.54 2.65 12.92
CA GLU A 207 20.25 3.40 13.97
C GLU A 207 21.14 4.53 13.45
N TRP A 208 21.58 4.46 12.19
CA TRP A 208 22.25 5.56 11.51
C TRP A 208 21.23 6.42 10.77
N PHE A 209 20.35 5.79 10.00
CA PHE A 209 19.46 6.50 9.09
C PHE A 209 18.53 7.47 9.82
N LEU A 210 17.87 7.01 10.89
CA LEU A 210 16.84 7.81 11.55
C LEU A 210 17.44 9.07 12.22
N PRO A 211 18.55 8.99 12.97
CA PRO A 211 19.25 10.19 13.43
C PRO A 211 19.75 11.07 12.29
N ALA A 212 20.45 10.50 11.30
CA ALA A 212 21.03 11.27 10.19
C ALA A 212 19.97 12.02 9.37
N PHE A 213 18.78 11.43 9.23
CA PHE A 213 17.62 12.06 8.60
C PHE A 213 17.19 13.34 9.34
N TYR A 214 16.96 13.25 10.66
CA TYR A 214 16.53 14.41 11.45
C TYR A 214 17.64 15.45 11.64
N GLU A 215 18.90 15.01 11.79
CA GLU A 215 20.07 15.90 11.79
C GLU A 215 20.19 16.70 10.49
N THR A 216 20.08 16.02 9.36
CA THR A 216 20.13 16.68 8.05
C THR A 216 18.97 17.65 7.87
N TRP A 217 17.77 17.29 8.34
CA TRP A 217 16.63 18.20 8.30
C TRP A 217 16.91 19.44 9.15
N LEU A 218 17.36 19.29 10.40
CA LEU A 218 17.68 20.38 11.32
C LEU A 218 18.85 21.27 10.84
N ALA A 219 19.78 20.71 10.07
CA ALA A 219 20.91 21.44 9.52
C ALA A 219 20.51 22.43 8.41
N ARG A 220 19.30 22.28 7.85
CA ARG A 220 18.76 23.24 6.87
C ARG A 220 18.34 24.53 7.54
N SER A 221 18.60 25.65 6.88
CA SER A 221 18.19 26.97 7.35
C SER A 221 16.66 27.15 7.33
N ASP A 222 15.98 26.45 6.43
CA ASP A 222 14.53 26.52 6.23
C ASP A 222 13.74 25.41 6.95
N ALA A 223 14.41 24.64 7.82
CA ALA A 223 13.81 23.55 8.57
C ALA A 223 12.60 24.03 9.38
N PHE A 224 11.47 23.37 9.15
CA PHE A 224 10.21 23.62 9.85
C PHE A 224 9.72 25.06 9.71
N LEU A 225 10.06 25.75 8.61
CA LEU A 225 9.58 27.12 8.34
C LEU A 225 8.33 27.21 7.46
N SER A 226 7.96 26.15 6.74
CA SER A 226 6.74 26.13 5.92
C SER A 226 5.67 25.23 6.54
N GLU A 227 4.42 25.38 6.12
CA GLU A 227 3.33 24.49 6.54
C GLU A 227 3.56 23.06 6.03
N ALA A 228 3.94 22.91 4.75
CA ALA A 228 4.23 21.61 4.14
C ALA A 228 5.39 20.87 4.85
N ASP A 229 6.37 21.61 5.39
CA ASP A 229 7.47 21.00 6.14
C ASP A 229 7.03 20.54 7.54
N LEU A 230 6.07 21.23 8.17
CA LEU A 230 5.45 20.79 9.43
C LEU A 230 4.54 19.58 9.25
N GLU A 231 3.71 19.58 8.19
CA GLU A 231 2.89 18.43 7.83
C GLU A 231 3.78 17.20 7.61
N ARG A 232 4.88 17.36 6.87
CA ARG A 232 5.86 16.29 6.65
C ARG A 232 6.52 15.86 7.96
N LEU A 233 6.90 16.80 8.82
CA LEU A 233 7.50 16.48 10.12
C LEU A 233 6.54 15.62 10.95
N LEU A 234 5.28 16.03 11.05
CA LEU A 234 4.25 15.27 11.76
C LEU A 234 4.09 13.86 11.18
N GLY A 235 4.05 13.75 9.84
CA GLY A 235 4.00 12.46 9.15
C GLY A 235 5.20 11.57 9.52
N CYS A 236 6.42 12.11 9.45
CA CYS A 236 7.64 11.36 9.78
C CYS A 236 7.68 10.95 11.26
N LEU A 237 7.35 11.86 12.19
CA LEU A 237 7.32 11.58 13.62
C LEU A 237 6.29 10.50 13.97
N ASN A 238 5.09 10.56 13.38
CA ASN A 238 4.08 9.52 13.56
C ASN A 238 4.55 8.15 13.04
N ARG A 239 5.42 8.15 12.03
CA ARG A 239 6.03 6.95 11.48
C ARG A 239 7.37 6.58 12.12
N SER A 240 7.90 7.31 13.08
CA SER A 240 9.15 6.99 13.80
C SER A 240 8.88 6.13 15.04
N ARG A 241 8.17 5.01 14.87
CA ARG A 241 7.74 4.11 15.97
C ARG A 241 8.08 2.65 15.65
N ARG A 242 8.15 1.76 16.64
CA ARG A 242 8.45 0.34 16.35
C ARG A 242 7.31 -0.37 15.64
N SER A 243 6.06 0.05 15.88
CA SER A 243 4.87 -0.46 15.19
C SER A 243 4.87 -0.14 13.69
N THR A 244 5.67 0.83 13.25
CA THR A 244 5.89 1.16 11.83
C THR A 244 7.20 0.62 11.29
N GLY A 245 7.87 -0.25 12.06
CA GLY A 245 9.03 -1.01 11.63
C GLY A 245 10.39 -0.46 12.04
N TRP A 246 10.45 0.59 12.86
CA TRP A 246 11.73 1.10 13.38
C TRP A 246 12.27 0.28 14.55
N SER A 247 13.57 0.07 14.60
CA SER A 247 14.23 -0.59 15.74
C SER A 247 14.16 0.31 16.99
N ALA A 248 14.10 -0.32 18.17
CA ALA A 248 14.10 0.42 19.44
C ALA A 248 15.37 1.28 19.57
N ALA A 249 16.53 0.73 19.20
CA ALA A 249 17.80 1.44 19.23
C ALA A 249 17.82 2.69 18.32
N ALA A 250 17.18 2.63 17.14
CA ALA A 250 17.09 3.78 16.25
C ALA A 250 16.25 4.92 16.86
N ILE A 251 15.14 4.58 17.51
CA ILE A 251 14.26 5.56 18.17
C ILE A 251 14.97 6.15 19.39
N GLU A 252 15.63 5.32 20.21
CA GLU A 252 16.36 5.76 21.41
C GLU A 252 17.46 6.78 21.09
N ARG A 253 18.15 6.63 19.95
CA ARG A 253 19.16 7.60 19.52
C ARG A 253 18.60 8.99 19.23
N LEU A 254 17.31 9.14 18.92
CA LEU A 254 16.70 10.45 18.72
C LEU A 254 16.51 11.22 20.03
N ARG A 255 16.24 10.51 21.13
CA ARG A 255 15.75 11.08 22.39
C ARG A 255 16.69 12.09 23.06
N PRO A 256 18.00 11.86 23.20
CA PRO A 256 18.82 12.73 24.04
C PRO A 256 19.11 14.10 23.42
N GLN A 257 19.15 14.20 22.09
CA GLN A 257 19.61 15.43 21.41
C GLN A 257 18.64 15.91 20.33
N LEU A 258 18.14 15.01 19.47
CA LEU A 258 17.35 15.41 18.30
C LEU A 258 15.92 15.77 18.64
N LEU A 259 15.21 14.95 19.45
CA LEU A 259 13.83 15.29 19.82
C LEU A 259 13.73 16.63 20.59
N PRO A 260 14.62 16.93 21.57
CA PRO A 260 14.65 18.23 22.22
C PRO A 260 14.95 19.39 21.26
N GLU A 261 15.89 19.22 20.33
CA GLU A 261 16.22 20.28 19.36
C GLU A 261 15.07 20.54 18.38
N ILE A 262 14.38 19.49 17.90
CA ILE A 262 13.17 19.66 17.08
C ILE A 262 12.10 20.43 17.87
N ALA A 263 11.83 20.04 19.12
CA ALA A 263 10.87 20.74 19.97
C ALA A 263 11.24 22.22 20.14
N ARG A 264 12.52 22.50 20.45
CA ARG A 264 13.04 23.88 20.59
C ARG A 264 12.84 24.70 19.31
N ARG A 265 13.08 24.12 18.12
CA ARG A 265 12.85 24.79 16.84
C ARG A 265 11.38 25.07 16.58
N LEU A 266 10.49 24.15 16.94
CA LEU A 266 9.05 24.34 16.86
C LEU A 266 8.57 25.44 17.84
N ASP A 267 9.19 25.55 19.01
CA ASP A 267 8.89 26.56 20.03
C ASP A 267 9.35 27.96 19.65
N ALA A 268 10.52 28.06 19.03
CA ALA A 268 11.02 29.32 18.49
C ALA A 268 10.13 29.88 17.35
N ARG A 269 9.26 29.04 16.76
CA ARG A 269 8.36 29.45 15.69
C ARG A 269 7.11 30.14 16.25
N GLN A 270 7.18 31.47 16.28
CA GLN A 270 6.05 32.36 16.55
C GLN A 270 5.30 32.71 15.26
N GLY A 271 4.03 33.12 15.37
CA GLY A 271 3.25 33.69 14.26
C GLY A 271 2.58 32.70 13.29
N LEU A 272 2.60 31.40 13.58
CA LEU A 272 1.77 30.42 12.87
C LEU A 272 0.30 30.62 13.25
N SER A 273 -0.59 30.70 12.26
CA SER A 273 -2.04 30.73 12.44
C SER A 273 -2.71 29.64 11.60
N GLY A 274 -3.96 29.29 11.95
CA GLY A 274 -4.74 28.27 11.24
C GLY A 274 -4.10 26.88 11.29
N THR A 275 -4.01 26.23 10.13
CA THR A 275 -3.51 24.85 9.95
C THR A 275 -2.06 24.67 10.37
N GLY A 276 -1.20 25.67 10.14
CA GLY A 276 0.20 25.60 10.55
C GLY A 276 0.39 25.50 12.07
N ALA A 277 -0.48 26.15 12.86
CA ALA A 277 -0.46 26.02 14.32
C ALA A 277 -0.89 24.62 14.77
N LEU A 278 -1.93 24.07 14.14
CA LEU A 278 -2.39 22.70 14.40
C LEU A 278 -1.28 21.67 14.14
N TRP A 279 -0.59 21.76 12.99
CA TRP A 279 0.51 20.84 12.67
C TRP A 279 1.65 20.91 13.67
N ARG A 280 2.03 22.12 14.09
CA ARG A 280 3.06 22.31 15.13
C ARG A 280 2.63 21.68 16.45
N ASP A 281 1.41 21.93 16.89
CA ASP A 281 0.94 21.46 18.20
C ASP A 281 0.76 19.94 18.21
N SER A 282 0.25 19.34 17.13
CA SER A 282 0.25 17.88 16.95
C SER A 282 1.66 17.29 16.90
N ALA A 283 2.62 17.94 16.22
CA ALA A 283 3.99 17.47 16.18
C ALA A 283 4.63 17.49 17.58
N ARG A 284 4.36 18.51 18.40
CA ARG A 284 4.79 18.57 19.81
C ARG A 284 4.22 17.43 20.64
N GLU A 285 2.94 17.12 20.49
CA GLU A 285 2.30 16.04 21.22
C GLU A 285 2.95 14.69 20.89
N VAL A 286 3.23 14.44 19.60
CA VAL A 286 3.92 13.23 19.16
C VAL A 286 5.38 13.20 19.66
N LEU A 287 6.09 14.33 19.64
CA LEU A 287 7.45 14.43 20.21
C LEU A 287 7.46 14.10 21.70
N ALA A 288 6.53 14.67 22.47
CA ALA A 288 6.40 14.41 23.89
C ALA A 288 6.04 12.95 24.19
N ALA A 289 5.27 12.29 23.32
CA ALA A 289 5.02 10.85 23.41
C ALA A 289 6.31 10.04 23.14
N LEU A 290 7.02 10.33 22.04
CA LEU A 290 8.27 9.66 21.69
C LEU A 290 9.36 9.82 22.76
N GLN A 291 9.40 10.96 23.47
CA GLN A 291 10.34 11.19 24.57
C GLN A 291 10.00 10.38 25.83
N ARG A 292 8.71 10.30 26.18
CA ARG A 292 8.26 9.63 27.41
C ARG A 292 8.30 8.11 27.26
N THR A 293 7.80 7.61 26.13
CA THR A 293 7.49 6.20 25.97
C THR A 293 7.90 5.69 24.58
N PRO A 294 9.23 5.54 24.35
CA PRO A 294 9.75 4.99 23.10
C PRO A 294 9.22 3.57 22.82
N GLU A 295 8.82 2.84 23.87
CA GLU A 295 8.18 1.52 23.79
C GLU A 295 6.66 1.55 23.54
N GLU A 296 5.92 2.59 23.97
CA GLU A 296 4.46 2.66 23.76
C GLU A 296 4.08 2.78 22.28
N GLY A 297 5.02 3.17 21.43
CA GLY A 297 4.87 3.06 19.98
C GLY A 297 5.10 1.65 19.40
N GLY A 298 5.32 0.61 20.21
CA GLY A 298 6.13 -0.52 19.74
C GLY A 298 5.97 -1.90 20.35
N GLY A 299 4.96 -2.13 21.20
CA GLY A 299 4.69 -3.44 21.78
C GLY A 299 5.73 -3.91 22.81
N PRO A 300 5.45 -5.03 23.49
CA PRO A 300 6.32 -5.56 24.52
C PRO A 300 7.76 -5.81 23.99
N PRO A 301 8.75 -5.81 24.89
CA PRO A 301 10.12 -6.15 24.54
C PRO A 301 10.16 -7.55 23.90
N VAL A 302 11.14 -7.78 23.02
CA VAL A 302 11.35 -9.09 22.40
C VAL A 302 11.61 -10.10 23.54
N PRO A 303 10.82 -11.18 23.64
CA PRO A 303 11.04 -12.16 24.71
C PRO A 303 12.35 -12.91 24.48
N ALA A 304 12.97 -13.36 25.58
CA ALA A 304 14.11 -14.26 25.50
C ALA A 304 13.68 -15.57 24.80
N SER A 305 14.42 -15.98 23.77
CA SER A 305 14.12 -17.21 23.04
C SER A 305 14.38 -18.42 23.96
N PRO A 306 13.41 -19.34 24.17
CA PRO A 306 13.58 -20.50 25.04
C PRO A 306 14.55 -21.57 24.47
N GLY A 307 15.12 -21.33 23.29
CA GLY A 307 16.15 -22.15 22.65
C GLY A 307 16.77 -21.45 21.45
N THR A 308 17.74 -22.08 20.79
CA THR A 308 18.28 -21.59 19.51
C THR A 308 17.16 -21.67 18.46
N PRO A 309 16.72 -20.53 17.88
CA PRO A 309 15.74 -20.56 16.79
C PRO A 309 16.25 -21.44 15.66
N ALA A 310 15.35 -22.03 14.88
CA ALA A 310 15.75 -22.72 13.65
C ALA A 310 16.62 -21.76 12.80
N PRO A 311 17.66 -22.25 12.10
CA PRO A 311 18.60 -21.40 11.37
C PRO A 311 17.93 -20.47 10.34
N ASP A 312 16.74 -20.85 9.88
CA ASP A 312 15.92 -20.12 8.92
C ASP A 312 14.80 -19.29 9.56
N ALA A 313 14.60 -19.36 10.88
CA ALA A 313 13.51 -18.65 11.55
C ALA A 313 13.57 -17.14 11.28
N ILE A 314 12.44 -16.59 10.82
CA ILE A 314 12.29 -15.17 10.52
C ILE A 314 11.84 -14.37 11.72
N GLY A 315 11.69 -14.96 12.91
CA GLY A 315 11.24 -14.20 14.09
C GLY A 315 10.73 -15.05 15.23
N LEU A 316 10.05 -14.38 16.16
CA LEU A 316 9.40 -14.97 17.31
C LEU A 316 7.91 -14.63 17.34
N ALA A 317 7.11 -15.54 17.87
CA ALA A 317 5.70 -15.37 18.16
C ALA A 317 5.44 -15.67 19.63
N ARG A 318 4.53 -14.91 20.25
CA ARG A 318 4.03 -15.17 21.62
C ARG A 318 2.54 -14.88 21.67
N LEU A 319 1.77 -15.79 22.24
CA LEU A 319 0.36 -15.53 22.55
C LEU A 319 0.28 -14.80 23.91
N GLY A 320 -0.27 -13.59 23.92
CA GLY A 320 -0.54 -12.82 25.13
C GLY A 320 -1.64 -13.46 25.98
N GLU A 321 -1.71 -13.09 27.25
CA GLU A 321 -2.77 -13.54 28.18
C GLU A 321 -4.16 -13.04 27.75
N ASP A 322 -4.20 -11.91 27.03
CA ASP A 322 -5.40 -11.35 26.40
C ASP A 322 -5.80 -12.09 25.10
N GLY A 323 -5.07 -13.14 24.74
CA GLY A 323 -5.26 -13.90 23.52
C GLY A 323 -4.72 -13.21 22.27
N SER A 324 -4.09 -12.04 22.37
CA SER A 324 -3.47 -11.37 21.22
C SER A 324 -2.15 -12.04 20.83
N LEU A 325 -1.89 -12.17 19.53
CA LEU A 325 -0.67 -12.76 19.00
C LEU A 325 0.37 -11.67 18.75
N HIS A 326 1.44 -11.69 19.52
CA HIS A 326 2.60 -10.82 19.37
C HIS A 326 3.62 -11.47 18.45
N LEU A 327 4.03 -10.78 17.38
CA LEU A 327 5.01 -11.24 16.42
C LEU A 327 6.18 -10.25 16.36
N TRP A 328 7.40 -10.75 16.50
CA TRP A 328 8.64 -10.00 16.28
C TRP A 328 9.35 -10.63 15.10
N LEU A 329 9.11 -10.10 13.90
CA LEU A 329 9.55 -10.70 12.64
C LEU A 329 10.85 -10.04 12.13
N ARG A 330 11.42 -10.61 11.06
CA ARG A 330 12.64 -10.17 10.39
C ARG A 330 12.49 -10.35 8.89
N ALA A 331 12.75 -9.27 8.16
CA ALA A 331 12.57 -9.23 6.72
C ALA A 331 13.67 -9.93 5.91
N THR A 332 14.79 -10.31 6.54
CA THR A 332 15.90 -11.03 5.87
C THR A 332 16.36 -12.24 6.69
N PRO A 333 16.65 -13.40 6.10
CA PRO A 333 17.03 -14.58 6.88
C PRO A 333 18.40 -14.47 7.57
N THR A 334 19.36 -13.72 7.01
CA THR A 334 20.79 -14.04 7.24
C THR A 334 21.63 -13.06 8.05
N THR A 335 21.23 -11.83 8.40
CA THR A 335 22.15 -10.94 9.15
C THR A 335 21.47 -9.96 10.11
N GLY A 336 21.68 -10.19 11.41
CA GLY A 336 21.78 -9.15 12.43
C GLY A 336 20.50 -8.82 13.22
N THR A 337 20.45 -9.25 14.48
CA THR A 337 19.47 -8.94 15.55
C THR A 337 18.01 -9.33 15.27
N VAL A 338 17.40 -10.05 16.20
CA VAL A 338 15.96 -10.38 16.14
C VAL A 338 15.20 -9.09 16.46
N GLY A 339 14.35 -8.61 15.54
CA GLY A 339 13.50 -7.43 15.78
C GLY A 339 13.33 -6.44 14.62
N ASP A 340 13.01 -6.89 13.40
CA ASP A 340 12.59 -5.98 12.34
C ASP A 340 11.07 -6.06 12.17
N VAL A 341 10.37 -5.26 12.98
CA VAL A 341 8.91 -5.05 13.05
C VAL A 341 8.20 -5.93 14.09
N TYR A 342 7.45 -5.22 14.95
CA TYR A 342 6.51 -5.81 15.89
C TYR A 342 5.09 -5.74 15.33
N PHE A 343 4.37 -6.85 15.34
CA PHE A 343 2.94 -6.91 15.04
C PHE A 343 2.19 -7.44 16.24
N ASN A 344 1.13 -6.73 16.66
CA ASN A 344 0.12 -7.28 17.57
C ASN A 344 -1.11 -7.69 16.77
N VAL A 345 -1.51 -8.96 16.76
CA VAL A 345 -2.66 -9.45 15.99
C VAL A 345 -3.75 -9.91 16.96
N PHE A 346 -4.92 -9.29 16.92
CA PHE A 346 -5.99 -9.61 17.86
C PHE A 346 -6.84 -10.80 17.40
N PRO A 347 -7.47 -11.58 18.31
CA PRO A 347 -8.26 -12.76 17.94
C PRO A 347 -9.39 -12.54 16.93
N HIS A 348 -9.94 -11.32 16.88
CA HIS A 348 -11.03 -10.96 15.99
C HIS A 348 -10.55 -10.50 14.60
N GLU A 349 -9.23 -10.32 14.42
CA GLU A 349 -8.62 -10.02 13.13
C GLU A 349 -8.59 -11.30 12.28
N LYS A 350 -8.89 -11.19 10.99
CA LYS A 350 -8.95 -12.34 10.07
C LYS A 350 -7.61 -13.08 9.99
N GLU A 351 -6.53 -12.34 10.22
CA GLU A 351 -5.14 -12.72 10.16
C GLU A 351 -4.75 -13.64 11.31
N PHE A 352 -5.42 -13.55 12.47
CA PHE A 352 -5.08 -14.30 13.66
C PHE A 352 -5.14 -15.81 13.39
N SER A 353 -6.26 -16.30 12.87
CA SER A 353 -6.42 -17.73 12.55
C SER A 353 -5.40 -18.23 11.54
N GLN A 354 -4.97 -17.34 10.65
CA GLN A 354 -4.06 -17.70 9.59
C GLN A 354 -2.61 -17.76 10.07
N TRP A 355 -2.19 -16.85 10.96
CA TRP A 355 -0.92 -16.96 11.68
C TRP A 355 -0.89 -18.18 12.58
N MET A 356 -1.96 -18.46 13.32
CA MET A 356 -2.06 -19.67 14.15
C MET A 356 -1.97 -20.95 13.31
N LYS A 357 -2.48 -20.94 12.07
CA LYS A 357 -2.29 -22.06 11.13
C LYS A 357 -0.83 -22.22 10.69
N HIS A 358 -0.10 -21.13 10.51
CA HIS A 358 1.32 -21.14 10.11
C HIS A 358 2.25 -21.53 11.26
N ILE A 359 2.05 -20.95 12.44
CA ILE A 359 2.87 -21.16 13.65
C ILE A 359 2.51 -22.49 14.35
N GLY A 360 1.28 -22.96 14.13
CA GLY A 360 0.68 -24.06 14.88
C GLY A 360 0.06 -23.59 16.20
N PRO A 361 -0.59 -24.51 16.95
CA PRO A 361 -1.19 -24.19 18.24
C PRO A 361 -0.12 -23.67 19.21
N LEU A 362 -0.39 -22.53 19.83
CA LEU A 362 0.49 -21.83 20.75
C LEU A 362 -0.28 -21.50 22.04
N PRO A 363 0.09 -22.08 23.20
CA PRO A 363 -0.47 -21.72 24.49
C PRO A 363 -0.17 -20.27 24.89
N PRO A 364 -1.01 -19.62 25.72
CA PRO A 364 -0.71 -18.31 26.29
C PRO A 364 0.63 -18.30 27.03
N GLY A 365 1.45 -17.28 26.78
CA GLY A 365 2.78 -17.09 27.37
C GLY A 365 3.91 -17.85 26.66
N GLU A 366 3.61 -18.87 25.84
CA GLU A 366 4.64 -19.63 25.13
C GLU A 366 5.24 -18.79 23.99
N VAL A 367 6.58 -18.86 23.85
CA VAL A 367 7.34 -18.20 22.79
C VAL A 367 7.82 -19.24 21.79
N ARG A 368 7.55 -19.02 20.51
CA ARG A 368 7.95 -19.93 19.42
C ARG A 368 8.63 -19.19 18.28
N GLY A 369 9.58 -19.86 17.64
CA GLY A 369 10.18 -19.37 16.40
C GLY A 369 9.17 -19.39 15.24
N VAL A 370 9.17 -18.33 14.43
CA VAL A 370 8.36 -18.23 13.21
C VAL A 370 9.22 -18.65 12.02
N SER A 371 8.85 -19.73 11.34
CA SER A 371 9.53 -20.16 10.11
C SER A 371 9.21 -19.21 8.95
N PRO A 372 10.10 -19.09 7.94
CA PRO A 372 9.83 -18.34 6.73
C PRO A 372 8.52 -18.80 6.08
N LEU A 373 7.78 -17.85 5.53
CA LEU A 373 6.65 -18.18 4.68
C LEU A 373 7.20 -18.67 3.34
N ARG A 374 6.77 -19.84 2.90
CA ARG A 374 7.10 -20.33 1.55
C ARG A 374 6.51 -19.35 0.54
N SER A 375 7.37 -18.62 -0.17
CA SER A 375 6.94 -17.84 -1.34
C SER A 375 6.36 -18.80 -2.37
N ARG A 376 5.11 -18.59 -2.79
CA ARG A 376 4.54 -19.30 -3.94
C ARG A 376 5.18 -18.83 -5.24
#